data_AF-A0A6N9PGE8-F1
#
_entry.id   AF-A0A6N9PGE8-F1
#
_cell.length_a   1.000
_cell.length_b   1.000
_cell.length_c   1.000
_cell.angle_alpha   90.00
_cell.angle_beta   90.00
_cell.angle_gamma   90.00
#
_symmetry.space_group_name_H-M   'P 1'
#
loop_
_entity.id
_entity.type
_entity.pdbx_description
1 polymer ?
#
loop_
_entity_poly.entity_id
_entity_poly.type
_entity_poly.pdbx_seq_one_letter_code
_entity_poly.pdbx_strand_id
1 'polypeptide(L)'
;MDKCQQLYDRLDAGLQGHLSAWSKLPPDTLVMQSREITAIRDAHEYLTETHGLEPEEVDYLLSLNDPLQAVADKWMERMGDLSDFSFALDDLFRHMETQEKKSVLGKLREKAAGPSKPSAPAREQEVR
;
A
#
# COMPACT_ATOMS: atom_id res chain seq x y z
N MET A 1 -1.40 12.61 36.68
CA MET A 1 -1.69 11.62 35.62
C MET A 1 -0.77 11.97 34.48
N ASP A 2 -0.09 10.98 33.90
CA ASP A 2 0.73 11.23 32.72
C ASP A 2 -0.18 11.67 31.57
N LYS A 3 0.10 12.83 30.97
CA LYS A 3 -0.76 13.40 29.91
C LYS A 3 -0.74 12.54 28.66
N CYS A 4 0.39 11.88 28.38
CA CYS A 4 0.49 10.92 27.28
C CYS A 4 -0.44 9.73 27.52
N GLN A 5 -0.41 9.14 28.72
CA GLN A 5 -1.36 8.09 29.09
C GLN A 5 -2.83 8.56 28.99
N GLN A 6 -3.14 9.77 29.45
CA GLN A 6 -4.49 10.32 29.33
C GLN A 6 -4.93 10.46 27.86
N LEU A 7 -4.01 10.88 26.98
CA LEU A 7 -4.28 10.95 25.54
C LEU A 7 -4.55 9.56 24.98
N TYR A 8 -3.71 8.56 25.30
CA TYR A 8 -3.90 7.19 24.83
C TYR A 8 -5.25 6.60 25.27
N ASP A 9 -5.61 6.76 26.54
CA ASP A 9 -6.91 6.30 27.06
C ASP A 9 -8.08 6.95 26.28
N ARG A 10 -7.92 8.22 25.89
CA ARG A 10 -8.94 8.95 25.13
C ARG A 10 -9.01 8.52 23.67
N LEU A 11 -7.87 8.24 23.04
CA LEU A 11 -7.80 7.72 21.68
C LEU A 11 -8.42 6.31 21.60
N ASP A 12 -8.12 5.44 22.58
CA ASP A 12 -8.72 4.11 22.69
C ASP A 12 -10.23 4.17 22.91
N ALA A 13 -10.69 5.04 23.80
CA ALA A 13 -12.12 5.27 24.00
C ALA A 13 -12.81 5.79 22.73
N GLY A 14 -12.16 6.70 22.00
CA GLY A 14 -12.62 7.22 20.71
C GLY A 14 -12.78 6.08 19.69
N LEU A 15 -11.72 5.29 19.47
CA LEU A 15 -11.74 4.15 18.56
C LEU A 15 -12.84 3.16 18.92
N GLN A 16 -12.97 2.81 20.20
CA GLN A 16 -14.03 1.91 20.67
C GLN A 16 -15.43 2.50 20.43
N GLY A 17 -15.59 3.81 20.58
CA GLY A 17 -16.81 4.54 20.23
C GLY A 17 -17.18 4.37 18.75
N HIS A 18 -16.22 4.59 17.84
CA HIS A 18 -16.41 4.38 16.41
C HIS A 18 -16.75 2.92 16.07
N LEU A 19 -15.98 1.94 16.58
CA LEU A 19 -16.25 0.52 16.36
C LEU A 19 -17.66 0.12 16.83
N SER A 20 -18.08 0.64 17.99
CA SER A 20 -19.42 0.38 18.54
C SER A 20 -20.52 1.03 17.70
N ALA A 21 -20.28 2.19 17.10
CA ALA A 21 -21.20 2.83 16.17
C ALA A 21 -21.31 2.04 14.85
N TRP A 22 -20.17 1.71 14.23
CA TRP A 22 -20.11 0.97 12.96
C TRP A 22 -20.71 -0.44 13.08
N SER A 23 -20.58 -1.12 14.21
CA SER A 23 -21.17 -2.45 14.43
C SER A 23 -22.70 -2.49 14.29
N LYS A 24 -23.37 -1.33 14.35
CA LYS A 24 -24.83 -1.18 14.23
C LYS A 24 -25.28 -0.79 12.83
N LEU A 25 -24.33 -0.50 11.92
CA LEU A 25 -24.62 -0.06 10.56
C LEU A 25 -24.75 -1.25 9.60
N PRO A 26 -25.56 -1.13 8.53
CA PRO A 26 -25.64 -2.17 7.52
C PRO A 26 -24.35 -2.23 6.68
N PRO A 27 -24.04 -3.39 6.06
CA PRO A 27 -22.82 -3.57 5.27
C PRO A 27 -22.61 -2.52 4.18
N ASP A 28 -23.65 -2.12 3.46
CA ASP A 28 -23.55 -1.12 2.38
C ASP A 28 -23.07 0.25 2.90
N THR A 29 -23.53 0.66 4.09
CA THR A 29 -23.07 1.90 4.73
C THR A 29 -21.61 1.79 5.16
N LEU A 30 -21.18 0.63 5.68
CA LEU A 30 -19.79 0.39 6.03
C LEU A 30 -18.86 0.47 4.81
N VAL A 31 -19.29 -0.05 3.66
CA VAL A 31 -18.54 0.08 2.41
C VAL A 31 -18.41 1.55 2.00
N MET A 32 -19.49 2.32 2.08
CA MET A 32 -19.48 3.76 1.78
C MET A 32 -18.58 4.55 2.73
N GLN A 33 -18.51 4.15 4.00
CA GLN A 33 -17.67 4.77 5.03
C GLN A 33 -16.24 4.19 5.10
N SER A 34 -15.86 3.28 4.20
CA SER A 34 -14.56 2.59 4.25
C SER A 34 -13.36 3.54 4.35
N ARG A 35 -13.39 4.69 3.66
CA ARG A 35 -12.34 5.71 3.75
C ARG A 35 -12.21 6.31 5.14
N GLU A 36 -13.33 6.64 5.77
CA GLU A 36 -13.37 7.18 7.14
C GLU A 36 -12.91 6.12 8.15
N ILE A 37 -13.36 4.87 7.96
CA ILE A 37 -12.94 3.73 8.79
C ILE A 37 -11.42 3.55 8.73
N THR A 38 -10.83 3.55 7.54
CA THR A 38 -9.37 3.48 7.37
C THR A 38 -8.70 4.69 8.02
N ALA A 39 -9.22 5.90 7.81
CA ALA A 39 -8.59 7.10 8.34
C ALA A 39 -8.50 7.11 9.87
N ILE A 40 -9.58 6.70 10.55
CA ILE A 40 -9.63 6.59 12.00
C ILE A 40 -8.66 5.53 12.51
N ARG A 41 -8.55 4.39 11.83
CA ARG A 41 -7.62 3.32 12.22
C ARG A 41 -6.16 3.75 12.06
N ASP A 42 -5.80 4.34 10.91
CA ASP A 42 -4.45 4.81 10.64
C ASP A 42 -4.04 5.92 11.63
N ALA A 43 -4.96 6.85 11.93
CA ALA A 43 -4.72 7.91 12.91
C ALA A 43 -4.50 7.34 14.31
N HIS A 44 -5.29 6.34 14.72
CA HIS A 44 -5.13 5.69 16.02
C HIS A 44 -3.78 4.96 16.12
N GLU A 45 -3.43 4.17 15.10
CA GLU A 45 -2.14 3.45 15.04
C GLU A 45 -0.97 4.44 15.13
N TYR A 46 -0.98 5.49 14.31
CA TYR A 46 0.07 6.50 14.33
C TYR A 46 0.18 7.25 15.67
N LEU A 47 -0.93 7.59 16.32
CA LEU A 47 -0.88 8.37 17.57
C LEU A 47 -0.54 7.52 18.79
N THR A 48 -0.78 6.21 18.73
CA THR A 48 -0.51 5.27 19.84
C THR A 48 0.82 4.55 19.70
N GLU A 49 1.40 4.50 18.50
CA GLU A 49 2.80 4.19 18.32
C GLU A 49 3.68 5.30 18.90
N THR A 50 4.86 4.93 19.40
CA THR A 50 5.78 5.82 20.14
C THR A 50 6.46 6.85 19.24
N HIS A 51 5.70 7.74 18.61
CA HIS A 51 6.21 8.77 17.69
C HIS A 51 6.72 10.02 18.41
N GLY A 52 6.79 10.00 19.74
CA GLY A 52 7.42 11.07 20.53
C GLY A 52 6.71 12.41 20.34
N LEU A 53 5.42 12.47 20.67
CA LEU A 53 4.68 13.74 20.71
C LEU A 53 5.29 14.67 21.75
N GLU A 54 5.49 15.93 21.37
CA GLU A 54 5.94 16.96 22.30
C GLU A 54 4.82 17.29 23.31
N PRO A 55 5.16 17.73 24.53
CA PRO A 55 4.15 18.02 25.55
C PRO A 55 3.06 19.01 25.11
N GLU A 56 3.41 20.01 24.30
CA GLU A 56 2.48 21.00 23.76
C GLU A 56 1.50 20.37 22.75
N GLU A 57 1.95 19.38 21.98
CA GLU A 57 1.11 18.66 21.01
C GLU A 57 0.11 17.77 21.74
N VAL A 58 0.55 17.09 22.81
CA VAL A 58 -0.33 16.30 23.68
C VAL A 58 -1.40 17.20 24.32
N ASP A 59 -1.02 18.36 24.82
CA ASP A 59 -1.95 19.34 25.39
C ASP A 59 -2.97 19.84 24.35
N TYR A 60 -2.51 20.13 23.13
CA TYR A 60 -3.39 20.53 22.05
C TYR A 60 -4.40 19.43 21.70
N LEU A 61 -3.95 18.18 21.53
CA LEU A 61 -4.83 17.05 21.24
C LEU A 61 -5.84 16.81 22.37
N LEU A 62 -5.42 16.92 23.63
CA LEU A 62 -6.31 16.80 24.78
C LEU A 62 -7.34 17.94 24.86
N SER A 63 -7.11 19.09 24.22
CA SER A 63 -8.09 20.18 24.17
C SER A 63 -9.24 19.92 23.18
N LEU A 64 -9.05 19.03 22.21
CA LEU A 64 -10.06 18.70 21.20
C LEU A 64 -11.19 17.87 21.83
N ASN A 65 -12.41 17.94 21.28
CA ASN A 65 -13.53 17.12 21.77
C ASN A 65 -13.32 15.64 21.42
N ASP A 66 -12.92 15.39 20.18
CA ASP A 66 -12.55 14.07 19.66
C ASP A 66 -11.21 14.20 18.92
N PRO A 67 -10.08 13.98 19.60
CA PRO A 67 -8.77 14.10 18.97
C PRO A 67 -8.56 13.09 17.85
N LEU A 68 -9.14 11.89 17.98
CA LEU A 68 -8.97 10.84 16.98
C LEU A 68 -9.68 11.21 15.68
N GLN A 69 -10.93 11.65 15.75
CA GLN A 69 -11.67 12.13 14.59
C GLN A 69 -10.98 13.32 13.94
N ALA A 70 -10.49 14.29 14.72
CA ALA A 70 -9.86 15.49 14.18
C ALA A 70 -8.59 15.17 13.35
N VAL A 71 -7.77 14.22 13.81
CA VAL A 71 -6.59 13.78 13.05
C VAL A 71 -7.00 12.97 11.83
N ALA A 72 -8.02 12.10 11.95
CA ALA A 72 -8.56 11.34 10.82
C ALA A 72 -9.14 12.25 9.72
N ASP A 73 -9.82 13.34 10.08
CA ASP A 73 -10.35 14.32 9.12
C ASP A 73 -9.21 14.96 8.30
N LYS A 74 -8.12 15.34 8.97
CA LYS A 74 -6.91 15.86 8.30
C LYS A 74 -6.25 14.81 7.41
N TRP A 75 -6.23 13.55 7.83
CA TRP A 75 -5.73 12.47 7.00
C TRP A 75 -6.60 12.20 5.78
N MET A 76 -7.93 12.27 5.92
CA MET A 76 -8.87 12.14 4.80
C MET A 76 -8.70 13.24 3.75
N GLU A 77 -8.44 14.49 4.16
CA GLU A 77 -8.12 15.58 3.22
C GLU A 77 -6.93 15.20 2.33
N ARG A 78 -5.91 14.52 2.89
CA ARG A 78 -4.76 14.03 2.13
C ARG A 78 -5.09 12.83 1.26
N MET A 79 -5.78 11.81 1.78
CA MET A 79 -6.18 10.62 1.00
C MET A 79 -7.21 10.92 -0.11
N GLY A 80 -7.88 12.07 -0.02
CA GLY A 80 -8.78 12.58 -1.04
C GLY A 80 -8.09 12.84 -2.38
N ASP A 81 -6.79 13.16 -2.35
CA ASP A 81 -6.00 13.39 -3.55
C ASP A 81 -5.62 12.07 -4.22
N LEU A 82 -6.30 11.76 -5.33
CA LEU A 82 -6.01 10.59 -6.16
C LEU A 82 -4.94 10.89 -7.23
N SER A 83 -4.28 12.04 -7.22
CA SER A 83 -3.25 12.37 -8.21
C SER A 83 -2.11 11.35 -8.23
N ASP A 84 -1.77 10.76 -7.09
CA ASP A 84 -0.77 9.69 -6.94
C ASP A 84 -1.21 8.34 -7.55
N PHE A 85 -2.48 8.16 -7.93
CA PHE A 85 -2.88 6.95 -8.67
C PHE A 85 -2.20 6.86 -10.04
N SER A 86 -1.84 8.00 -10.62
CA SER A 86 -1.05 8.02 -11.86
C SER A 86 0.30 7.32 -11.66
N PHE A 87 0.98 7.58 -10.55
CA PHE A 87 2.24 6.92 -10.19
C PHE A 87 2.06 5.40 -10.03
N ALA A 88 0.99 4.96 -9.36
CA ALA A 88 0.69 3.55 -9.19
C ALA A 88 0.42 2.83 -10.53
N LEU A 89 -0.31 3.49 -11.44
CA LEU A 89 -0.56 2.96 -12.79
C LEU A 89 0.71 2.94 -13.64
N ASP A 90 1.52 4.00 -13.59
CA ASP A 90 2.79 4.08 -14.28
C ASP A 90 3.73 2.95 -13.85
N ASP A 91 3.76 2.62 -12.56
CA ASP A 91 4.56 1.49 -12.08
C ASP A 91 4.08 0.15 -12.62
N LEU A 92 2.76 -0.06 -12.68
CA LEU A 92 2.18 -1.27 -13.26
C LEU A 92 2.50 -1.38 -14.76
N PHE A 93 2.42 -0.28 -15.51
CA PHE A 93 2.75 -0.27 -16.93
C PHE A 93 4.23 -0.53 -17.19
N ARG A 94 5.14 0.03 -16.38
CA ARG A 94 6.58 -0.29 -16.45
C ARG A 94 6.84 -1.78 -16.27
N HIS A 95 6.12 -2.45 -15.38
CA HIS A 95 6.23 -3.89 -15.18
C HIS A 95 5.75 -4.68 -16.41
N MET A 96 4.62 -4.28 -17.01
CA MET A 96 4.09 -4.90 -18.24
C MET A 96 5.11 -4.82 -19.39
N GLU A 97 5.64 -3.62 -19.66
CA GLU A 97 6.63 -3.44 -20.73
C GLU A 97 7.90 -4.26 -20.50
N THR A 98 8.35 -4.37 -19.25
CA THR A 98 9.53 -5.14 -18.89
C THR A 98 9.32 -6.64 -19.16
N GLN A 99 8.13 -7.17 -18.88
CA GLN A 99 7.79 -8.56 -19.18
C GLN A 99 7.69 -8.82 -20.68
N GLU A 100 7.07 -7.91 -21.44
CA GLU A 100 7.00 -8.01 -22.90
C GLU A 100 8.39 -7.99 -23.53
N LYS A 101 9.25 -7.05 -23.14
CA LYS A 101 10.64 -6.95 -23.63
C LYS A 101 11.43 -8.23 -23.34
N LYS A 102 11.30 -8.80 -22.13
CA LYS A 102 11.91 -10.09 -21.77
C LYS A 102 11.41 -11.25 -22.64
N SER A 103 10.10 -11.31 -22.92
CA SER A 103 9.50 -12.34 -23.78
C SER A 103 10.00 -12.25 -25.22
N VAL A 104 10.08 -11.03 -25.79
CA VAL A 104 10.59 -10.81 -27.15
C VAL A 104 12.07 -11.21 -27.26
N LEU A 105 12.90 -10.81 -26.30
CA LEU A 105 14.32 -11.19 -26.27
C LEU A 105 14.51 -12.71 -26.15
N GLY A 106 13.68 -13.38 -25.35
CA GLY A 106 13.67 -14.84 -25.26
C GLY A 106 13.38 -15.51 -26.61
N LYS A 107 12.31 -15.08 -27.29
CA LYS A 107 11.94 -15.57 -28.63
C LYS A 107 13.03 -15.33 -29.68
N LEU A 108 13.69 -14.17 -29.63
CA LEU A 108 14.80 -13.86 -30.53
C LEU A 108 16.01 -14.76 -30.26
N ARG A 109 16.32 -15.04 -28.99
CA ARG A 109 17.41 -15.96 -28.60
C ARG A 109 17.12 -17.40 -29.02
N GLU A 110 15.90 -17.89 -28.84
CA GLU A 110 15.48 -19.22 -29.30
C GLU A 110 15.53 -19.33 -30.82
N LYS A 111 15.07 -18.29 -31.54
CA LYS A 111 15.14 -18.25 -33.00
C LYS A 111 16.58 -18.18 -33.53
N ALA A 112 17.46 -17.46 -32.83
CA ALA A 112 18.90 -17.41 -33.15
C ALA A 112 19.62 -18.74 -32.84
N ALA A 113 19.06 -19.59 -31.97
CA ALA A 113 19.56 -20.92 -31.65
C ALA A 113 19.01 -22.04 -32.58
N GLY A 114 18.31 -21.69 -33.68
CA GLY A 114 17.80 -22.64 -34.67
C GLY A 114 18.88 -23.48 -35.38
N PRO A 115 18.50 -24.63 -35.97
CA PRO A 115 19.15 -25.93 -35.80
C PRO A 115 20.57 -25.97 -36.34
N SER A 116 21.49 -26.55 -35.55
CA SER A 116 22.82 -26.95 -36.02
C SER A 116 22.68 -27.76 -37.31
N LYS A 117 23.23 -27.23 -38.42
CA LYS A 117 23.34 -27.92 -39.71
C LYS A 117 23.85 -29.36 -39.48
N PRO A 118 23.26 -30.39 -40.11
CA PRO A 118 23.81 -31.72 -40.05
C PRO A 118 25.21 -31.69 -40.67
N SER A 119 26.21 -32.09 -39.88
CA SER A 119 27.58 -32.28 -40.31
C SER A 119 27.61 -33.27 -41.48
N ALA A 120 28.14 -32.83 -42.62
CA ALA A 120 28.37 -33.66 -43.80
C ALA A 120 29.21 -34.90 -43.44
N PRO A 121 28.95 -36.07 -44.06
CA PRO A 121 29.63 -37.30 -43.68
C PRO A 121 31.09 -37.25 -44.13
N ALA A 122 31.95 -37.74 -43.24
CA ALA A 122 33.38 -37.94 -43.48
C ALA A 122 33.56 -38.84 -44.71
N ARG A 123 34.37 -38.37 -45.67
CA ARG A 123 34.82 -39.21 -46.80
C ARG A 123 35.61 -40.39 -46.22
N GLU A 124 35.11 -41.59 -46.50
CA GLU A 124 35.78 -42.85 -46.24
C GLU A 124 37.16 -42.88 -46.91
N GLN A 125 38.10 -43.46 -46.17
CA GLN A 125 39.38 -43.92 -46.65
C GLN A 125 39.17 -44.95 -47.75
N GLU A 126 39.71 -44.71 -48.95
CA GLU A 126 40.01 -45.79 -49.88
C GLU A 126 41.50 -46.12 -49.83
N VAL A 127 41.75 -47.30 -49.28
CA VAL A 127 42.98 -48.09 -49.38
C VAL A 127 43.08 -48.60 -50.81
N ARG A 128 44.17 -48.26 -51.52
CA ARG A 128 45.04 -49.21 -52.25
C ARG A 128 46.22 -48.51 -52.90
#